data_AF-A0A959HTA1-F1
#
_entry.id   AF-A0A959HTA1-F1
#
_cell.length_a   1.000
_cell.length_b   1.000
_cell.length_c   1.000
_cell.angle_alpha   90.00
_cell.angle_beta   90.00
_cell.angle_gamma   90.00
#
_symmetry.space_group_name_H-M   'P 1'
#
loop_
_entity.id
_entity.type
_entity.pdbx_description
1 polymer ?
#
loop_
_entity_poly.entity_id
_entity_poly.type
_entity_poly.pdbx_seq_one_letter_code
_entity_poly.pdbx_strand_id
1 'polypeptide(L)' 'MHHIQLIQTILYVADQERSARFYTGLFRKKPDLDVPGMTEFCLAYNCKLGLMPSKGISKILKDKTPHPDLGSGI' A
#
# COMPACT_ATOMS: atom_id res chain seq x y z
N MET A 1 26.94 -10.36 -6.08
CA MET A 1 26.39 -9.48 -5.02
C MET A 1 24.87 -9.62 -5.05
N HIS A 2 24.22 -9.83 -3.91
CA HIS A 2 22.76 -9.98 -3.85
C HIS A 2 22.12 -8.59 -3.96
N HIS A 3 21.93 -8.12 -5.19
CA HIS A 3 21.30 -6.83 -5.45
C HIS A 3 19.78 -6.97 -5.30
N ILE A 4 19.16 -6.16 -4.44
CA ILE A 4 17.70 -6.02 -4.42
C ILE A 4 17.29 -5.39 -5.76
N GLN A 5 16.54 -6.12 -6.57
CA GLN A 5 16.18 -5.69 -7.93
C GLN A 5 14.86 -4.91 -7.98
N LEU A 6 13.94 -5.22 -7.07
CA LEU A 6 12.60 -4.64 -7.02
C LEU A 6 12.25 -4.36 -5.56
N ILE A 7 11.58 -3.23 -5.32
CA ILE A 7 11.08 -2.82 -4.01
C ILE A 7 9.58 -2.57 -4.12
N GLN A 8 8.84 -3.14 -3.18
CA GLN A 8 7.43 -2.86 -2.99
C GLN A 8 7.21 -2.42 -1.54
N THR A 9 6.68 -1.21 -1.39
CA THR A 9 6.26 -0.68 -0.09
C THR A 9 4.74 -0.71 -0.05
N ILE A 10 4.17 -1.29 1.01
CA ILE A 10 2.72 -1.34 1.22
C ILE A 10 2.35 -0.43 2.38
N LEU A 11 1.46 0.52 2.14
CA LEU A 11 0.85 1.35 3.17
C LEU A 11 -0.49 0.74 3.58
N TYR A 12 -0.65 0.53 4.89
CA TYR A 12 -1.92 0.12 5.45
C TYR A 12 -2.78 1.36 5.70
N VAL A 13 -3.93 1.42 5.02
CA VAL A 13 -4.78 2.60 4.98
C VAL A 13 -6.16 2.32 5.57
N ALA A 14 -6.78 3.34 6.14
CA ALA A 14 -8.13 3.22 6.70
C ALA A 14 -9.21 3.03 5.61
N ASP A 15 -9.04 3.69 4.47
CA ASP A 15 -9.97 3.64 3.33
C ASP A 15 -9.16 3.58 2.02
N GLN A 16 -9.22 2.43 1.36
CA GLN A 16 -8.45 2.17 0.14
C GLN A 16 -8.84 3.11 -0.99
N GLU A 17 -10.13 3.30 -1.25
CA GLU A 17 -10.57 4.11 -2.39
C GLU A 17 -10.22 5.59 -2.20
N ARG A 18 -10.39 6.11 -0.98
CA ARG A 18 -10.02 7.49 -0.65
C ARG A 18 -8.51 7.70 -0.83
N SER A 19 -7.70 6.76 -0.36
CA SER A 19 -6.25 6.80 -0.55
C SER A 19 -5.86 6.67 -2.02
N ALA A 20 -6.50 5.77 -2.78
CA ALA A 20 -6.25 5.60 -4.21
C ALA A 20 -6.53 6.89 -4.99
N ARG A 21 -7.64 7.59 -4.69
CA ARG A 21 -7.95 8.90 -5.28
C ARG A 21 -6.91 9.95 -4.93
N PHE A 22 -6.48 10.02 -3.67
CA PHE A 22 -5.44 10.93 -3.23
C PHE A 22 -4.12 10.71 -3.98
N TYR A 23 -3.61 9.47 -4.00
CA TYR A 23 -2.35 9.14 -4.65
C TYR A 23 -2.41 9.24 -6.18
N THR A 24 -3.58 8.99 -6.79
CA THR A 24 -3.81 9.26 -8.22
C THR A 24 -3.58 10.73 -8.54
N GLY A 25 -4.12 11.64 -7.71
CA GLY A 25 -3.90 13.09 -7.86
C GLY A 25 -2.44 13.48 -7.61
N LEU A 26 -1.81 12.92 -6.57
CA LEU A 26 -0.43 13.21 -6.20
C LEU A 26 0.57 12.79 -7.29
N PHE A 27 0.44 11.57 -7.80
CA PHE A 27 1.33 11.03 -8.83
C PHE A 27 0.92 11.39 -10.25
N ARG A 28 -0.27 11.99 -10.42
CA ARG A 28 -0.84 12.35 -11.74
C ARG A 28 -0.91 11.15 -12.69
N LYS A 29 -1.17 9.97 -12.13
CA LYS A 29 -1.23 8.69 -12.85
C LYS A 29 -2.29 7.80 -12.22
N LYS A 30 -2.99 7.02 -13.06
CA LYS A 30 -3.90 5.96 -12.61
C LYS A 30 -3.11 4.79 -12.00
N PRO A 31 -3.65 4.09 -10.99
CA PRO A 31 -3.03 2.89 -10.46
C PRO A 31 -2.89 1.81 -11.56
N ASP A 32 -1.84 1.00 -11.45
CA ASP A 32 -1.59 -0.14 -12.34
C ASP A 32 -2.44 -1.36 -11.93
N LEU A 33 -2.88 -1.42 -10.67
CA LEU A 33 -3.87 -2.37 -10.14
C LEU A 33 -4.81 -1.64 -9.18
N ASP A 34 -6.13 -1.85 -9.30
CA ASP A 34 -7.10 -1.32 -8.34
C ASP A 34 -8.27 -2.30 -8.19
N VAL A 35 -8.22 -3.12 -7.14
CA VAL A 35 -9.19 -4.19 -6.85
C VAL A 35 -9.53 -4.19 -5.36
N PRO A 36 -10.68 -4.74 -4.91
CA PRO A 36 -11.01 -4.79 -3.49
C PRO A 36 -9.88 -5.42 -2.66
N GLY A 37 -9.33 -4.66 -1.71
CA GLY A 37 -8.24 -5.08 -0.84
C GLY A 37 -6.84 -4.66 -1.28
N MET A 38 -6.66 -4.15 -2.50
CA MET A 38 -5.35 -3.74 -3.03
C MET A 38 -5.43 -2.67 -4.12
N THR A 39 -4.63 -1.61 -3.97
CA THR A 39 -4.31 -0.67 -5.06
C THR A 39 -2.79 -0.61 -5.24
N GLU A 40 -2.26 -0.59 -6.46
CA GLU A 40 -0.82 -0.49 -6.74
C GLU A 40 -0.48 0.62 -7.73
N PHE A 41 0.65 1.29 -7.48
CA PHE A 41 1.28 2.25 -8.38
C PHE A 41 2.73 1.83 -8.64
N CYS A 42 3.11 1.70 -9.91
CA CYS A 42 4.50 1.63 -10.33
C CYS A 42 5.04 3.06 -10.42
N LEU A 43 5.83 3.46 -9.41
CA LEU A 43 6.43 4.80 -9.31
C LEU A 43 7.69 4.91 -10.18
N ALA A 44 8.42 3.81 -10.30
CA ALA A 44 9.54 3.63 -11.20
C ALA A 44 9.62 2.16 -11.63
N TYR A 45 10.50 1.84 -12.58
CA TYR A 45 10.71 0.47 -13.06
C TYR A 45 10.93 -0.54 -11.93
N ASN A 46 11.63 -0.13 -10.87
CA ASN A 46 11.99 -0.99 -9.74
C ASN A 46 11.29 -0.65 -8.42
N CYS A 47 10.31 0.26 -8.43
CA CYS A 47 9.68 0.76 -7.21
C CYS A 47 8.16 0.80 -7.34
N LYS A 48 7.48 0.07 -6.46
CA LYS A 48 6.03 0.03 -6.36
C LYS A 48 5.54 0.52 -5.00
N LEU A 49 4.43 1.24 -5.02
CA LEU A 49 3.64 1.57 -3.85
C LEU A 49 2.31 0.81 -3.89
N GLY A 50 2.05 0.01 -2.85
CA GLY A 50 0.78 -0.65 -2.63
C GLY A 50 -0.03 0.03 -1.52
N LEU A 51 -1.35 -0.01 -1.62
CA LEU A 51 -2.30 0.42 -0.61
C LEU A 51 -3.19 -0.76 -0.25
N MET A 52 -3.22 -1.14 1.02
CA MET A 52 -4.09 -2.20 1.53
C MET A 52 -4.92 -1.69 2.71
N PRO A 53 -6.21 -2.07 2.83
CA PRO A 53 -6.98 -1.76 4.03
C PRO A 53 -6.35 -2.37 5.29
N SER A 54 -6.14 -1.57 6.33
CA SER A 54 -5.59 -2.01 7.63
C SER A 54 -6.37 -3.18 8.24
N LYS A 55 -7.70 -3.13 8.14
CA LYS A 55 -8.60 -4.20 8.63
C LYS A 55 -8.48 -5.51 7.85
N GLY A 56 -8.01 -5.45 6.61
CA GLY A 56 -7.78 -6.63 5.77
C GLY A 56 -6.52 -7.37 6.22
N ILE A 57 -5.41 -6.66 6.34
CA ILE A 57 -4.10 -7.25 6.65
C ILE A 57 -3.99 -7.73 8.10
N SER A 58 -4.71 -7.10 9.04
CA SER A 58 -4.68 -7.52 10.45
C SER A 58 -5.11 -8.99 10.66
N LYS A 59 -6.00 -9.50 9.79
CA LYS A 59 -6.40 -10.92 9.78
C LYS A 59 -5.24 -11.88 9.47
N ILE A 60 -4.26 -11.41 8.71
CA ILE A 60 -3.08 -12.18 8.29
C ILE A 60 -1.96 -12.04 9.33
N LEU A 61 -1.71 -10.82 9.80
CA LEU A 61 -0.65 -10.52 10.78
C LEU A 61 -0.94 -11.09 12.17
N LYS A 62 -2.23 -11.22 12.53
CA LYS A 62 -2.68 -11.74 13.84
C LYS A 62 -1.94 -10.99 14.97
N ASP A 63 -1.41 -11.72 15.94
CA ASP A 63 -0.74 -11.16 17.13
C ASP A 63 0.79 -11.05 16.96
N LYS A 64 1.31 -11.15 15.74
CA LYS A 64 2.77 -11.09 15.50
C LYS A 64 3.32 -9.67 15.44
N THR A 65 2.46 -8.69 15.23
CA THR A 65 2.78 -7.25 15.23
C THR A 65 1.62 -6.44 15.80
N PRO A 66 1.85 -5.21 16.31
CA PRO A 66 0.76 -4.31 16.67
C PRO A 66 -0.22 -4.10 15.51
N HIS A 67 -1.50 -3.87 15.81
CA HIS A 67 -2.51 -3.63 14.80
C HIS A 67 -2.10 -2.40 13.94
N PRO A 68 -2.20 -2.46 12.59
CA PRO A 68 -1.77 -1.37 11.71
C PRO A 68 -2.36 0.01 12.04
N ASP A 69 -3.62 0.04 12.50
CA ASP A 69 -4.29 1.28 12.89
C ASP A 69 -3.60 2.02 14.05
N LEU A 70 -2.79 1.32 14.87
CA LEU A 70 -2.01 1.93 15.94
C LEU A 70 -0.81 2.75 15.42
N GLY A 71 -0.43 2.57 14.16
CA GLY A 71 0.63 3.34 13.49
C GLY A 71 0.11 4.56 12.71
N SER A 72 -1.14 4.98 12.94
CA SER A 72 -1.71 6.15 12.27
C SER A 72 -1.14 7.46 12.85
N GLY A 73 -0.62 8.34 12.00
CA GLY A 73 -0.05 9.64 12.43
C GLY A 73 1.19 10.16 11.68
N ILE A 74 1.60 9.50 10.58
CA ILE A 74 2.58 10.06 9.63
C ILE A 74 1.85 10.90 8.58
#